data_AF-A0A7C1YKA7-F1
#
_entry.id   AF-A0A7C1YKA7-F1
#
_cell.length_a   1.000
_cell.length_b   1.000
_cell.length_c   1.000
_cell.angle_alpha   90.00
_cell.angle_beta   90.00
_cell.angle_gamma   90.00
#
_symmetry.space_group_name_H-M   'P 1'
#
loop_
_entity.id
_entity.type
_entity.pdbx_description
1 polymer ?
#
loop_
_entity_poly.entity_id
_entity_poly.type
_entity_poly.pdbx_seq_one_letter_code
_entity_poly.pdbx_strand_id
1 'polypeptide(L)' 'MTNVTLSIEAEELKQARLLALQQGSSLNAVIREFIKGYIGQNKRYQQVTDRILQKAESSEYKSGGRSWTRDELYER' A
#
# COMPACT_ATOMS: atom_id res chain seq x y z
N MET A 1 -12.75 8.73 -18.42
CA MET A 1 -12.82 9.09 -16.98
C MET A 1 -14.12 8.52 -16.44
N THR A 2 -14.09 7.93 -15.24
CA THR A 2 -15.27 7.36 -14.58
C THR A 2 -15.61 8.22 -13.38
N ASN A 3 -16.89 8.50 -13.16
CA ASN A 3 -17.35 9.32 -12.05
C ASN A 3 -17.71 8.44 -10.85
N VAL A 4 -17.49 8.97 -9.64
CA VAL A 4 -17.90 8.36 -8.37
C VAL A 4 -18.80 9.36 -7.66
N THR A 5 -19.98 8.91 -7.25
CA THR A 5 -20.90 9.70 -6.42
C THR A 5 -20.72 9.28 -4.96
N LEU A 6 -20.48 10.24 -4.08
CA LEU A 6 -20.30 10.03 -2.64
C LEU A 6 -21.32 10.89 -1.89
N SER A 7 -22.00 10.29 -0.93
CA SER A 7 -22.83 11.01 0.04
C SER A 7 -21.94 11.41 1.22
N ILE A 8 -21.85 12.71 1.48
CA ILE A 8 -21.05 13.32 2.55
C ILE A 8 -21.92 14.38 3.22
N GLU A 9 -21.81 14.53 4.53
CA GLU A 9 -22.51 15.57 5.27
C GLU A 9 -22.16 16.97 4.71
N ALA A 10 -23.17 17.82 4.59
CA ALA A 10 -23.04 19.09 3.87
C ALA A 10 -21.98 20.01 4.50
N GLU A 11 -21.89 20.03 5.82
CA GLU A 11 -20.90 20.85 6.53
C GLU A 11 -19.48 20.32 6.33
N GLU A 12 -19.29 19.00 6.40
CA GLU A 12 -17.99 18.37 6.14
C GLU A 12 -17.51 18.64 4.70
N LEU A 13 -18.42 18.55 3.72
CA LEU A 13 -18.11 18.85 2.32
C LEU A 13 -17.67 20.31 2.14
N LYS A 14 -18.31 21.24 2.84
CA LYS A 14 -17.98 22.66 2.80
C LYS A 14 -16.60 22.91 3.41
N GLN A 15 -16.32 22.37 4.59
CA GLN A 15 -15.03 22.50 5.26
C GLN A 15 -13.90 21.89 4.42
N ALA A 16 -14.11 20.69 3.86
CA ALA A 16 -13.13 20.02 3.02
C ALA A 16 -12.78 20.83 1.75
N ARG A 17 -13.78 21.47 1.12
CA ARG A 17 -13.55 22.37 -0.01
C ARG A 17 -12.75 23.61 0.39
N LEU A 18 -13.06 24.22 1.53
CA LEU A 18 -12.36 25.39 2.03
C LEU A 18 -10.88 25.07 2.31
N LEU A 19 -10.61 23.95 2.98
CA LEU A 19 -9.25 23.48 3.25
C LEU A 19 -8.47 23.21 1.96
N ALA A 20 -9.08 22.54 0.99
CA ALA A 20 -8.43 22.27 -0.29
C ALA A 20 -8.09 23.58 -1.03
N LEU A 21 -8.99 24.57 -1.01
CA LEU A 21 -8.75 25.88 -1.60
C LEU A 21 -7.62 26.64 -0.90
N GLN A 22 -7.57 26.61 0.43
CA GLN A 22 -6.47 27.20 1.21
C GLN A 22 -5.11 26.61 0.85
N GLN A 23 -5.08 25.33 0.45
CA GLN A 23 -3.88 24.63 -0.01
C GLN A 23 -3.60 24.83 -1.51
N GLY A 24 -4.32 25.72 -2.21
CA GLY A 24 -4.16 25.94 -3.65
C GLY A 24 -4.60 24.76 -4.51
N SER A 25 -5.51 23.93 -4.00
CA SER A 25 -5.97 22.68 -4.61
C SER A 25 -7.50 22.64 -4.72
N SER A 26 -8.03 21.50 -5.16
CA SER A 26 -9.47 21.22 -5.17
C SER A 26 -9.74 19.91 -4.43
N LEU A 27 -10.93 19.80 -3.84
CA LEU A 27 -11.33 18.56 -3.16
C LEU A 27 -11.22 17.34 -4.08
N ASN A 28 -11.56 17.49 -5.36
CA ASN A 28 -11.41 16.42 -6.36
C ASN A 28 -9.96 16.02 -6.60
N ALA A 29 -9.02 16.97 -6.55
CA ALA A 29 -7.59 16.66 -6.65
C ALA A 29 -7.10 15.91 -5.42
N VAL A 30 -7.52 16.34 -4.22
CA VAL A 30 -7.21 15.65 -2.96
C VAL A 30 -7.75 14.22 -2.96
N ILE A 31 -9.01 14.02 -3.34
CA ILE A 31 -9.63 12.67 -3.41
C ILE A 31 -8.90 11.79 -4.43
N ARG A 32 -8.51 12.32 -5.60
CA ARG A 32 -7.75 11.55 -6.59
C ARG A 32 -6.40 11.10 -6.04
N GLU A 33 -5.70 11.99 -5.34
CA GLU A 33 -4.40 11.65 -4.77
C GLU A 33 -4.53 10.64 -3.62
N PHE A 34 -5.55 10.80 -2.79
CA PHE A 34 -5.89 9.82 -1.76
C PHE A 34 -6.15 8.43 -2.36
N ILE A 35 -6.98 8.33 -3.41
CA ILE A 35 -7.27 7.05 -4.08
C ILE A 35 -6.00 6.43 -4.66
N LYS A 36 -5.13 7.23 -5.31
CA LYS A 36 -3.84 6.74 -5.81
C LYS A 36 -2.96 6.19 -4.69
N GLY A 37 -2.85 6.92 -3.58
CA GLY A 37 -2.10 6.48 -2.40
C GLY A 37 -2.67 5.20 -1.80
N TYR A 38 -4.00 5.11 -1.69
CA TYR A 38 -4.71 3.93 -1.19
C TYR A 38 -4.45 2.69 -2.05
N ILE A 39 -4.52 2.83 -3.39
CA ILE A 39 -4.18 1.76 -4.33
C ILE A 39 -2.69 1.40 -4.22
N GLY A 40 -1.81 2.40 -4.14
CA GLY A 40 -0.36 2.23 -4.08
C GLY A 40 0.10 1.46 -2.84
N GLN A 41 -0.52 1.71 -1.67
CA GLN A 41 -0.22 0.98 -0.44
C GLN A 41 -0.54 -0.52 -0.57
N ASN A 42 -1.74 -0.86 -1.05
CA ASN A 42 -2.12 -2.26 -1.28
C ASN A 42 -1.20 -2.95 -2.30
N LYS A 43 -0.89 -2.27 -3.41
CA LYS A 43 0.00 -2.81 -4.44
C LYS A 43 1.43 -3.01 -3.94
N ARG A 44 1.97 -2.11 -3.12
CA ARG A 44 3.35 -2.22 -2.62
C ARG A 44 3.52 -3.46 -1.75
N TYR A 45 2.59 -3.72 -0.83
CA TYR A 45 2.66 -4.92 0.02
C TYR A 45 2.47 -6.21 -0.78
N GLN A 46 1.54 -6.21 -1.74
CA GLN A 46 1.33 -7.36 -2.62
C GLN A 46 2.56 -7.62 -3.49
N GLN A 47 3.10 -6.60 -4.17
CA GLN A 47 4.27 -6.74 -5.04
C GLN A 47 5.53 -7.19 -4.29
N VAL A 48 5.76 -6.70 -3.06
CA VAL A 48 6.88 -7.15 -2.23
C VAL A 48 6.69 -8.61 -1.83
N THR A 49 5.47 -8.98 -1.41
CA THR A 49 5.13 -10.36 -1.06
C THR A 49 5.31 -11.30 -2.25
N ASP A 50 4.76 -10.95 -3.41
CA ASP A 50 4.85 -11.74 -4.65
C ASP A 50 6.32 -11.91 -5.08
N ARG A 51 7.13 -10.86 -4.94
CA ARG A 51 8.57 -10.93 -5.28
C ARG A 51 9.34 -11.84 -4.33
N ILE A 52 8.98 -11.87 -3.04
CA ILE A 52 9.57 -12.78 -2.06
C ILE A 52 9.16 -14.23 -2.37
N LEU A 53 7.87 -14.46 -2.63
CA LEU A 53 7.33 -15.79 -2.97
C LEU A 53 7.95 -16.32 -4.26
N GLN A 54 8.02 -15.51 -5.31
CA GLN A 54 8.65 -15.90 -6.58
C GLN A 54 10.12 -16.29 -6.38
N LYS A 55 10.86 -15.53 -5.55
CA LYS A 55 12.25 -15.88 -5.21
C LYS A 55 12.34 -17.20 -4.44
N ALA A 56 11.44 -17.42 -3.48
CA ALA A 56 11.39 -18.65 -2.72
C ALA A 56 11.01 -19.86 -3.59
N GLU A 57 10.09 -19.71 -4.54
CA GLU A 57 9.71 -20.75 -5.50
C GLU A 57 10.84 -21.06 -6.49
N SER A 58 11.57 -20.04 -6.96
CA SER A 58 12.74 -20.22 -7.83
C SER A 58 13.98 -20.76 -7.11
N SER A 59 13.95 -20.84 -5.77
CA SER A 59 15.06 -21.35 -4.98
C SER A 59 15.11 -22.87 -5.09
N GLU A 60 16.23 -23.39 -5.57
CA GLU A 60 16.53 -24.83 -5.55
C GLU A 60 16.79 -25.34 -4.12
N TYR A 61 17.05 -24.43 -3.18
CA TYR A 61 17.33 -24.77 -1.79
C TYR A 61 16.06 -25.17 -1.04
N LYS A 62 16.11 -26.34 -0.40
CA LYS A 62 15.11 -26.83 0.56
C LYS A 62 15.83 -27.20 1.84
N SER A 63 15.28 -26.84 3.01
CA SER A 63 15.88 -27.18 4.31
C SER A 63 15.94 -28.70 4.58
N GLY A 64 15.21 -29.51 3.81
CA GLY A 64 15.21 -30.97 3.94
C GLY A 64 14.73 -31.46 5.31
N GLY A 65 13.97 -30.66 6.04
CA GLY A 65 13.54 -30.95 7.42
C GLY A 65 14.57 -30.60 8.49
N ARG A 66 15.71 -30.01 8.11
CA ARG A 66 16.74 -29.54 9.04
C ARG A 66 16.32 -28.21 9.65
N SER A 67 16.28 -28.14 10.97
CA SER A 67 16.23 -26.89 11.73
C SER A 67 17.65 -26.50 12.15
N TRP A 68 17.88 -25.20 12.31
CA TRP A 68 19.11 -24.68 12.90
C TRP A 68 18.76 -23.91 14.16
N THR A 69 19.63 -24.01 15.15
CA THR A 69 19.64 -23.05 16.25
C THR A 69 20.36 -21.78 15.80
N ARG A 70 20.07 -20.66 16.47
CA ARG A 70 20.70 -19.38 16.15
C ARG A 70 22.23 -19.48 16.28
N ASP A 71 22.72 -20.19 17.29
CA ASP A 71 24.14 -20.31 17.59
C ASP A 71 24.88 -21.11 16.50
N GLU A 72 24.27 -22.17 15.96
CA GLU A 72 24.80 -22.99 14.85
C GLU A 72 25.01 -22.21 13.53
N LEU A 73 24.25 -21.12 13.33
CA LEU A 73 24.37 -20.28 12.14
C LEU A 73 25.45 -19.21 12.28
N TYR A 74 25.81 -18.81 13.50
CA TYR A 74 26.83 -17.80 13.75
C TYR A 74 28.26 -18.36 13.69
N GLU A 75 28.43 -19.65 13.92
CA GLU A 75 29.75 -20.32 13.86
C GLU A 75 30.16 -20.76 12.44
N ARG A 76 29.43 -20.37 11.38
CA ARG A 76 29.71 -20.74 9.99
C ARG A 76 30.14 -19.57 9.11
#